data_AF-A0A965Z071-F1
#
_entry.id   AF-A0A965Z071-F1
#
_cell.length_a   1.000
_cell.length_b   1.000
_cell.length_c   1.000
_cell.angle_alpha   90.00
_cell.angle_beta   90.00
_cell.angle_gamma   90.00
#
_symmetry.space_group_name_H-M   'P 1'
#
loop_
_entity.id
_entity.type
_entity.pdbx_description
1 polymer ?
#
loop_
_entity_poly.entity_id
_entity_poly.type
_entity_poly.pdbx_seq_one_letter_code
_entity_poly.pdbx_strand_id
1 'polypeptide(L)'
;SIGPTNKTASMSPRVEDPMYRAATFDDFRKAYHEQITALVKGGVDLLLIETIFDTLNAKAAIYAAREVALETGIDTPLMLSVTITDRAGRTLSGQTLEAFVASVSHAKPLSIGLNCSFGAADLKPYVKELGRIAPFYISAYPNAGLPNQLGEYDETPEKMALQIREFMDEGLVNIIGGCCGTTPDHIARYVAMAESAPPHQKAEPPAYLQLSGLEMLEVSPLINFMNIGERCNVAGSRRFLRLIQQKKYEEALDIARRQVEDGAQAIDINMDEGLLEGAEEMTRFLNLLASDPDVSRVPVMIDSSKWEVLEAGLKCAQGKSIVNSISLKNGEKEFLHEALLAQRYGAAVVVMAFDETGQADTFERRTEICSRAYRLLTTHGFDPKDIIFDPNVLAIATGIEEHRNYGVDYIRTVRWIKKNLPHAKVSGGVSNLSFSFRGNESVREMMHSVFLYHAIAAGLDMGIVNPGQSVIYEDIPVDVRELMEDVVLNRREDATERLMEYAEKIKGDKSDNGGAAKMEEWRQLPLEERLSHALVKGIGDYMEVDLAEALETYPRAVDIIDKPLMDGMNRVGDLFGSGKMFLPQVVKAARTMKKAVA
;
A
#
# COMPACT_ATOMS: atom_id res chain seq x y z
N SER A 1 -14.77 15.76 -23.86
CA SER A 1 -13.73 14.72 -23.86
C SER A 1 -12.39 15.35 -23.55
N ILE A 2 -11.60 14.68 -22.72
CA ILE A 2 -10.24 15.00 -22.31
C ILE A 2 -9.40 13.76 -22.63
N GLY A 3 -8.53 13.88 -23.63
CA GLY A 3 -7.66 12.78 -24.06
C GLY A 3 -6.39 12.67 -23.23
N PRO A 4 -5.63 11.57 -23.37
CA PRO A 4 -4.52 11.24 -22.47
C PRO A 4 -3.18 11.90 -22.83
N THR A 5 -3.14 12.69 -23.92
CA THR A 5 -1.92 13.17 -24.60
C THR A 5 -1.05 12.03 -25.16
N ASN A 6 0.18 12.31 -25.60
CA ASN A 6 1.18 11.32 -26.00
C ASN A 6 2.32 11.13 -24.98
N LYS A 7 2.23 11.75 -23.81
CA LYS A 7 3.27 11.70 -22.76
C LYS A 7 2.78 10.92 -21.53
N THR A 8 3.73 10.38 -20.77
CA THR A 8 3.50 9.69 -19.50
C THR A 8 4.11 10.49 -18.35
N ALA A 9 3.40 10.61 -17.23
CA ALA A 9 3.93 11.14 -15.98
C ALA A 9 4.54 10.03 -15.10
N SER A 10 4.01 8.80 -15.17
CA SER A 10 4.49 7.70 -14.32
C SER A 10 5.72 6.99 -14.86
N MET A 11 5.95 7.03 -16.18
CA MET A 11 7.01 6.30 -16.87
C MET A 11 8.00 7.22 -17.59
N SER A 12 9.27 6.81 -17.62
CA SER A 12 10.27 7.45 -18.47
C SER A 12 10.13 7.00 -19.92
N PRO A 13 10.23 7.91 -20.90
CA PRO A 13 10.37 7.54 -22.31
C PRO A 13 11.80 7.10 -22.69
N ARG A 14 12.75 7.15 -21.74
CA ARG A 14 14.16 6.80 -21.94
C ARG A 14 14.51 5.59 -21.08
N VAL A 15 14.85 4.47 -21.71
CA VAL A 15 15.18 3.23 -21.00
C VAL A 15 16.47 3.39 -20.20
N GLU A 16 17.42 4.16 -20.72
CA GLU A 16 18.71 4.45 -20.12
C GLU A 16 18.64 5.46 -18.95
N ASP A 17 17.51 6.17 -18.79
CA ASP A 17 17.29 7.14 -17.72
C ASP A 17 15.88 6.95 -17.12
N PRO A 18 15.72 5.94 -16.24
CA PRO A 18 14.42 5.63 -15.63
C PRO A 18 13.86 6.75 -14.74
N MET A 19 14.68 7.69 -14.28
CA MET A 19 14.26 8.82 -13.45
C MET A 19 13.68 9.99 -14.26
N TYR A 20 14.01 10.09 -15.55
CA TYR A 20 13.55 11.17 -16.42
C TYR A 20 12.04 11.13 -16.67
N ARG A 21 11.43 12.31 -16.83
CA ARG A 21 10.04 12.48 -17.27
C ARG A 21 9.96 13.55 -18.35
N ALA A 22 9.28 13.26 -19.45
CA ALA A 22 9.08 14.22 -20.56
C ALA A 22 7.98 15.25 -20.30
N ALA A 23 7.11 14.98 -19.31
CA ALA A 23 6.17 15.90 -18.72
C ALA A 23 5.93 15.48 -17.26
N THR A 24 5.70 16.47 -16.41
CA THR A 24 5.45 16.31 -14.98
C THR A 24 3.96 16.40 -14.68
N PHE A 25 3.55 16.01 -13.47
CA PHE A 25 2.17 16.19 -13.00
C PHE A 25 1.67 17.62 -13.19
N ASP A 26 2.50 18.63 -12.89
CA ASP A 26 2.12 20.03 -13.01
C ASP A 26 1.96 20.48 -14.47
N ASP A 27 2.75 19.93 -15.41
CA ASP A 27 2.56 20.17 -16.84
C ASP A 27 1.20 19.66 -17.32
N PHE A 28 0.83 18.43 -16.91
CA PHE A 28 -0.48 17.84 -17.21
C PHE A 28 -1.62 18.62 -16.57
N ARG A 29 -1.52 18.90 -15.27
CA ARG A 29 -2.51 19.67 -14.51
C ARG A 29 -2.80 20.99 -15.21
N LYS A 30 -1.75 21.72 -15.61
CA LYS A 30 -1.88 23.02 -16.29
C LYS A 30 -2.61 22.88 -17.64
N ALA A 31 -2.21 21.93 -18.46
CA ALA A 31 -2.84 21.69 -19.76
C ALA A 31 -4.32 21.28 -19.63
N TYR A 32 -4.61 20.35 -18.70
CA TYR A 32 -5.97 19.92 -18.43
C TYR A 32 -6.83 21.03 -17.82
N HIS A 33 -6.28 21.87 -16.94
CA HIS A 33 -7.00 23.01 -16.38
C HIS A 33 -7.50 23.96 -17.46
N GLU A 34 -6.65 24.31 -18.42
CA GLU A 34 -7.02 25.15 -19.55
C GLU A 34 -8.15 24.51 -20.40
N GLN A 35 -7.97 23.25 -20.79
CA GLN A 35 -8.96 22.51 -21.58
C GLN A 35 -10.31 22.39 -20.84
N ILE A 36 -10.27 21.98 -19.57
CA ILE A 36 -11.47 21.76 -18.75
C ILE A 36 -12.19 23.09 -18.51
N THR A 37 -11.46 24.18 -18.25
CA THR A 37 -12.06 25.52 -18.12
C THR A 37 -12.85 25.91 -19.37
N ALA A 38 -12.30 25.66 -20.56
CA ALA A 38 -12.99 25.94 -21.82
C ALA A 38 -14.24 25.07 -22.00
N LEU A 39 -14.15 23.77 -21.68
CA LEU A 39 -15.29 22.84 -21.75
C LEU A 39 -16.42 23.24 -20.79
N VAL A 40 -16.10 23.52 -19.53
CA VAL A 40 -17.07 23.93 -18.50
C VAL A 40 -17.75 25.24 -18.91
N LYS A 41 -17.00 26.25 -19.38
CA LYS A 41 -17.58 27.50 -19.90
C LYS A 41 -18.43 27.30 -21.15
N GLY A 42 -18.10 26.29 -21.95
CA GLY A 42 -18.91 25.85 -23.09
C GLY A 42 -20.22 25.18 -22.71
N GLY A 43 -20.45 24.92 -21.41
CA GLY A 43 -21.71 24.34 -20.92
C GLY A 43 -21.84 22.85 -21.16
N VAL A 44 -20.74 22.09 -21.15
CA VAL A 44 -20.80 20.63 -21.22
C VAL A 44 -21.48 20.05 -19.98
N ASP A 45 -22.30 19.01 -20.19
CA ASP A 45 -22.99 18.33 -19.08
C ASP A 45 -22.06 17.42 -18.28
N LEU A 46 -21.00 16.89 -18.91
CA LEU A 46 -20.10 15.89 -18.36
C LEU A 46 -18.67 16.10 -18.87
N LEU A 47 -17.69 15.81 -18.01
CA LEU A 47 -16.27 15.76 -18.36
C LEU A 47 -15.83 14.29 -18.46
N LEU A 48 -15.57 13.82 -19.68
CA LEU A 48 -15.06 12.48 -19.96
C LEU A 48 -13.53 12.50 -20.08
N ILE A 49 -12.81 11.97 -19.09
CA ILE A 49 -11.37 11.69 -19.15
C ILE A 49 -11.22 10.26 -19.66
N GLU A 50 -10.72 10.09 -20.88
CA GLU A 50 -10.79 8.81 -21.58
C GLU A 50 -9.46 8.35 -22.19
N THR A 51 -9.44 7.06 -22.56
CA THR A 51 -8.24 6.40 -23.09
C THR A 51 -7.08 6.54 -22.13
N ILE A 52 -7.36 6.44 -20.83
CA ILE A 52 -6.36 6.57 -19.78
C ILE A 52 -5.41 5.38 -19.90
N PHE A 53 -4.20 5.62 -20.41
CA PHE A 53 -3.12 4.62 -20.42
C PHE A 53 -2.16 4.81 -19.24
N ASP A 54 -2.14 6.01 -18.64
CA ASP A 54 -1.33 6.35 -17.47
C ASP A 54 -2.23 6.98 -16.39
N THR A 55 -2.36 6.31 -15.25
CA THR A 55 -3.22 6.76 -14.15
C THR A 55 -2.75 8.08 -13.55
N LEU A 56 -1.44 8.37 -13.56
CA LEU A 56 -0.93 9.62 -13.02
C LEU A 56 -1.37 10.83 -13.86
N ASN A 57 -1.48 10.67 -15.18
CA ASN A 57 -2.08 11.68 -16.06
C ASN A 57 -3.56 11.91 -15.70
N ALA A 58 -4.32 10.83 -15.47
CA ALA A 58 -5.72 10.94 -15.08
C ALA A 58 -5.89 11.62 -13.72
N LYS A 59 -5.02 11.33 -12.75
CA LYS A 59 -5.00 12.04 -11.45
C LYS A 59 -4.74 13.54 -11.64
N ALA A 60 -3.85 13.93 -12.56
CA ALA A 60 -3.64 15.35 -12.88
C ALA A 60 -4.87 16.00 -13.52
N ALA A 61 -5.59 15.29 -14.40
CA ALA A 61 -6.85 15.77 -14.98
C ALA A 61 -7.97 15.89 -13.93
N ILE A 62 -8.10 14.92 -13.02
CA ILE A 62 -9.03 14.96 -11.89
C ILE A 62 -8.72 16.16 -10.99
N TYR A 63 -7.45 16.36 -10.66
CA TYR A 63 -7.01 17.48 -9.85
C TYR A 63 -7.38 18.82 -10.51
N ALA A 64 -7.08 18.98 -11.81
CA ALA A 64 -7.44 20.15 -12.58
C ALA A 64 -8.97 20.37 -12.63
N ALA A 65 -9.77 19.32 -12.81
CA ALA A 65 -11.22 19.42 -12.79
C ALA A 65 -11.75 19.97 -11.44
N ARG A 66 -11.16 19.54 -10.33
CA ARG A 66 -11.51 20.03 -8.99
C ARG A 66 -11.12 21.50 -8.79
N GLU A 67 -10.00 21.94 -9.33
CA GLU A 67 -9.63 23.36 -9.32
C GLU A 67 -10.60 24.21 -10.13
N VAL A 68 -10.91 23.80 -11.36
CA VAL A 68 -11.87 24.51 -12.21
C VAL A 68 -13.25 24.58 -11.55
N ALA A 69 -13.70 23.51 -10.90
CA ALA A 69 -14.97 23.52 -10.17
C ALA A 69 -15.00 24.55 -9.03
N LEU A 70 -13.89 24.69 -8.30
CA LEU A 70 -13.77 25.69 -7.23
C LEU A 70 -13.69 27.12 -7.77
N GLU A 71 -12.97 27.35 -8.87
CA GLU A 71 -12.81 28.66 -9.49
C GLU A 71 -14.10 29.16 -10.15
N THR A 72 -14.83 28.25 -10.79
CA THR A 72 -16.05 28.59 -11.54
C THR A 72 -17.33 28.46 -10.72
N GLY A 73 -17.29 27.70 -9.62
CA GLY A 73 -18.48 27.31 -8.85
C GLY A 73 -19.35 26.26 -9.55
N ILE A 74 -18.88 25.62 -10.63
CA ILE A 74 -19.61 24.63 -11.41
C ILE A 74 -18.97 23.24 -11.19
N ASP A 75 -19.66 22.36 -10.46
CA ASP A 75 -19.22 20.98 -10.25
C ASP A 75 -19.74 20.07 -11.38
N THR A 76 -19.02 20.04 -12.51
CA THR A 76 -19.36 19.20 -13.66
C THR A 76 -18.99 17.72 -13.36
N PRO A 77 -19.93 16.76 -13.49
CA PRO A 77 -19.64 15.36 -13.18
C PRO A 77 -18.56 14.75 -14.10
N LEU A 78 -17.73 13.89 -13.51
CA LEU A 78 -16.62 13.22 -14.18
C LEU A 78 -17.01 11.81 -14.64
N MET A 79 -16.62 11.44 -15.84
CA MET A 79 -16.55 10.06 -16.32
C MET A 79 -15.08 9.70 -16.57
N LEU A 80 -14.68 8.50 -16.15
CA LEU A 80 -13.32 8.00 -16.35
C LEU A 80 -13.36 6.76 -17.23
N SER A 81 -12.53 6.69 -18.25
CA SER A 81 -12.40 5.50 -19.09
C SER A 81 -10.95 5.11 -19.29
N VAL A 82 -10.59 3.93 -18.80
CA VAL A 82 -9.24 3.37 -18.86
C VAL A 82 -9.09 2.47 -20.06
N THR A 83 -7.87 2.43 -20.61
CA THR A 83 -7.53 1.48 -21.67
C THR A 83 -6.55 0.44 -21.14
N ILE A 84 -6.83 -0.82 -21.47
CA ILE A 84 -5.98 -1.97 -21.15
C ILE A 84 -5.17 -2.30 -22.40
N THR A 85 -3.86 -2.52 -22.25
CA THR A 85 -2.96 -2.70 -23.40
C THR A 85 -2.63 -4.14 -23.70
N ASP A 86 -2.84 -5.06 -22.76
CA ASP A 86 -2.48 -6.46 -22.92
C ASP A 86 -3.57 -7.43 -22.42
N ARG A 87 -3.35 -8.72 -22.69
CA ARG A 87 -4.22 -9.80 -22.20
C ARG A 87 -4.06 -10.10 -20.71
N ALA A 88 -3.11 -9.45 -20.03
CA ALA A 88 -2.92 -9.59 -18.59
C ALA A 88 -3.81 -8.61 -17.80
N GLY A 89 -4.61 -7.76 -18.48
CA GLY A 89 -5.55 -6.86 -17.83
C GLY A 89 -4.92 -5.60 -17.26
N ARG A 90 -3.70 -5.24 -17.70
CA ARG A 90 -2.97 -4.08 -17.18
C ARG A 90 -3.03 -2.86 -18.11
N THR A 91 -2.97 -1.68 -17.51
CA THR A 91 -2.73 -0.42 -18.24
C THR A 91 -1.32 -0.42 -18.84
N LEU A 92 -1.04 0.54 -19.75
CA LEU A 92 0.31 0.72 -20.29
C LEU A 92 1.34 0.97 -19.16
N SER A 93 0.91 1.68 -18.12
CA SER A 93 1.69 1.96 -16.91
C SER A 93 1.75 0.80 -15.90
N GLY A 94 1.28 -0.39 -16.28
CA GLY A 94 1.43 -1.65 -15.54
C GLY A 94 0.40 -1.88 -14.43
N GLN A 95 -0.58 -1.00 -14.26
CA GLN A 95 -1.54 -1.05 -13.15
C GLN A 95 -2.69 -2.02 -13.44
N THR A 96 -3.14 -2.80 -12.44
CA THR A 96 -4.36 -3.63 -12.57
C THR A 96 -5.63 -2.78 -12.51
N LEU A 97 -6.77 -3.35 -12.89
CA LEU A 97 -8.06 -2.65 -12.81
C LEU A 97 -8.46 -2.29 -11.38
N GLU A 98 -8.27 -3.20 -10.42
CA GLU A 98 -8.53 -2.89 -9.00
C GLU A 98 -7.66 -1.75 -8.51
N ALA A 99 -6.38 -1.76 -8.89
CA ALA A 99 -5.45 -0.72 -8.49
C ALA A 99 -5.82 0.63 -9.13
N PHE A 100 -6.25 0.64 -10.40
CA PHE A 100 -6.77 1.82 -11.07
C PHE A 100 -8.01 2.37 -10.34
N VAL A 101 -9.01 1.54 -10.07
CA VAL A 101 -10.24 1.93 -9.35
C VAL A 101 -9.89 2.53 -7.99
N ALA A 102 -9.03 1.89 -7.20
CA ALA A 102 -8.56 2.42 -5.91
C ALA A 102 -7.87 3.79 -6.06
N SER A 103 -7.07 3.97 -7.11
CA SER A 103 -6.32 5.21 -7.36
C SER A 103 -7.21 6.40 -7.70
N VAL A 104 -8.32 6.19 -8.40
CA VAL A 104 -9.17 7.27 -8.91
C VAL A 104 -10.51 7.42 -8.19
N SER A 105 -10.85 6.52 -7.27
CA SER A 105 -12.12 6.55 -6.54
C SER A 105 -12.35 7.85 -5.74
N HIS A 106 -11.28 8.54 -5.34
CA HIS A 106 -11.35 9.85 -4.69
C HIS A 106 -12.05 10.91 -5.56
N ALA A 107 -12.05 10.73 -6.89
CA ALA A 107 -12.75 11.60 -7.83
C ALA A 107 -14.27 11.49 -7.74
N LYS A 108 -14.80 10.40 -7.14
CA LYS A 108 -16.23 10.06 -7.10
C LYS A 108 -16.88 10.17 -8.49
N PRO A 109 -16.35 9.49 -9.52
CA PRO A 109 -16.85 9.63 -10.87
C PRO A 109 -18.30 9.15 -10.99
N LEU A 110 -19.05 9.74 -11.92
CA LEU A 110 -20.36 9.26 -12.30
C LEU A 110 -20.24 7.83 -12.85
N SER A 111 -19.31 7.63 -13.78
CA SER A 111 -18.99 6.32 -14.35
C SER A 111 -17.50 6.07 -14.44
N ILE A 112 -17.15 4.79 -14.34
CA ILE A 112 -15.83 4.27 -14.69
C ILE A 112 -16.00 3.22 -15.79
N GLY A 113 -15.07 3.17 -16.73
CA GLY A 113 -15.26 2.33 -17.90
C GLY A 113 -14.02 1.94 -18.65
N LEU A 114 -14.26 1.26 -19.76
CA LEU A 114 -13.23 0.76 -20.65
C LEU A 114 -13.47 1.19 -22.09
N ASN A 115 -12.40 1.60 -22.77
CA ASN A 115 -12.44 1.95 -24.17
C ASN A 115 -11.13 1.67 -24.90
N CYS A 116 -11.23 1.60 -26.23
CA CYS A 116 -10.10 1.36 -27.14
C CYS A 116 -9.41 0.00 -26.90
N SER A 117 -8.26 -0.20 -27.56
CA SER A 117 -7.39 -1.40 -27.59
C SER A 117 -8.03 -2.70 -28.13
N PHE A 118 -9.24 -3.02 -27.71
CA PHE A 118 -9.91 -4.29 -28.00
C PHE A 118 -11.25 -4.10 -28.69
N GLY A 119 -11.66 -5.11 -29.45
CA GLY A 119 -13.04 -5.28 -29.90
C GLY A 119 -13.96 -5.70 -28.75
N ALA A 120 -15.28 -5.75 -29.00
CA ALA A 120 -16.25 -6.01 -27.94
C ALA A 120 -16.06 -7.40 -27.28
N ALA A 121 -15.86 -8.46 -28.07
CA ALA A 121 -15.63 -9.80 -27.51
C ALA A 121 -14.43 -9.88 -26.55
N ASP A 122 -13.30 -9.26 -26.93
CA ASP A 122 -12.07 -9.27 -26.14
C ASP A 122 -12.15 -8.35 -24.92
N LEU A 123 -12.93 -7.27 -24.97
CA LEU A 123 -13.09 -6.32 -23.87
C LEU A 123 -14.04 -6.83 -22.76
N LYS A 124 -15.00 -7.69 -23.12
CA LYS A 124 -16.06 -8.18 -22.21
C LYS A 124 -15.57 -8.71 -20.86
N PRO A 125 -14.52 -9.56 -20.78
CA PRO A 125 -14.06 -10.11 -19.50
C PRO A 125 -13.64 -9.00 -18.52
N TYR A 126 -13.00 -7.95 -19.02
CA TYR A 126 -12.56 -6.81 -18.22
C TYR A 126 -13.70 -5.89 -17.82
N VAL A 127 -14.74 -5.74 -18.66
CA VAL A 127 -15.97 -5.02 -18.27
C VAL A 127 -16.66 -5.74 -17.12
N LYS A 128 -16.72 -7.07 -17.19
CA LYS A 128 -17.29 -7.90 -16.11
C LYS A 128 -16.48 -7.81 -14.82
N GLU A 129 -15.15 -7.83 -14.93
CA GLU A 129 -14.25 -7.61 -13.80
C GLU A 129 -14.46 -6.23 -13.17
N LEU A 130 -14.46 -5.17 -13.98
CA LEU A 130 -14.69 -3.79 -13.54
C LEU A 130 -16.05 -3.63 -12.85
N GLY A 131 -17.11 -4.22 -13.39
CA GLY A 131 -18.44 -4.21 -12.78
C GLY A 131 -18.53 -4.91 -11.42
N ARG A 132 -17.63 -5.86 -11.12
CA ARG A 132 -17.55 -6.53 -9.80
C ARG A 132 -16.89 -5.65 -8.74
N ILE A 133 -16.00 -4.75 -9.14
CA ILE A 133 -15.10 -4.03 -8.22
C ILE A 133 -15.41 -2.54 -8.08
N ALA A 134 -16.08 -1.93 -9.07
CA ALA A 134 -16.30 -0.50 -9.09
C ALA A 134 -17.66 -0.09 -8.49
N PRO A 135 -17.68 0.78 -7.47
CA PRO A 135 -18.92 1.28 -6.87
C PRO A 135 -19.55 2.44 -7.67
N PHE A 136 -19.36 2.47 -8.99
CA PHE A 136 -19.79 3.52 -9.91
C PHE A 136 -20.59 2.93 -11.07
N TYR A 137 -21.24 3.77 -11.89
CA TYR A 137 -21.82 3.27 -13.13
C TYR A 137 -20.73 2.77 -14.07
N ILE A 138 -21.03 1.75 -14.87
CA ILE A 138 -20.07 1.17 -15.80
C ILE A 138 -20.30 1.69 -17.22
N SER A 139 -19.26 2.22 -17.83
CA SER A 139 -19.25 2.59 -19.25
C SER A 139 -18.37 1.65 -20.07
N ALA A 140 -18.78 1.26 -21.28
CA ALA A 140 -17.92 0.54 -22.20
C ALA A 140 -18.14 1.02 -23.63
N TYR A 141 -17.06 1.23 -24.38
CA TYR A 141 -17.14 1.62 -25.78
C TYR A 141 -15.94 1.04 -26.55
N PRO A 142 -16.04 -0.24 -26.97
CA PRO A 142 -14.96 -0.95 -27.65
C PRO A 142 -14.75 -0.45 -29.09
N ASN A 143 -13.64 -0.91 -29.70
CA ASN A 143 -13.39 -0.71 -31.13
C ASN A 143 -14.26 -1.64 -31.99
N ALA A 144 -14.41 -1.32 -33.28
CA ALA A 144 -15.02 -2.20 -34.28
C ALA A 144 -14.03 -3.33 -34.67
N GLY A 145 -13.74 -4.19 -33.71
CA GLY A 145 -12.71 -5.23 -33.82
C GLY A 145 -11.29 -4.70 -33.64
N LEU A 146 -10.31 -5.53 -33.97
CA LEU A 146 -8.90 -5.13 -34.02
C LEU A 146 -8.60 -4.49 -35.39
N PRO A 147 -7.71 -3.49 -35.47
CA PRO A 147 -7.33 -2.91 -36.75
C PRO A 147 -6.64 -3.95 -37.65
N ASN A 148 -6.92 -3.91 -38.94
CA ASN A 148 -6.26 -4.72 -39.94
C ASN A 148 -4.84 -4.20 -40.23
N GLN A 149 -4.10 -4.87 -41.14
CA GLN A 149 -2.71 -4.49 -41.46
C GLN A 149 -2.58 -3.08 -42.06
N LEU A 150 -3.66 -2.50 -42.57
CA LEU A 150 -3.72 -1.14 -43.09
C LEU A 150 -4.18 -0.12 -42.03
N GLY A 151 -4.48 -0.57 -40.80
CA GLY A 151 -4.99 0.26 -39.71
C GLY A 151 -6.49 0.53 -39.79
N GLU A 152 -7.22 -0.13 -40.68
CA GLU A 152 -8.67 0.00 -40.86
C GLU A 152 -9.42 -1.01 -39.99
N TYR A 153 -10.72 -0.78 -39.77
CA TYR A 153 -11.57 -1.64 -38.94
C TYR A 153 -12.65 -2.30 -39.80
N ASP A 154 -12.57 -3.63 -39.92
CA ASP A 154 -13.41 -4.42 -40.84
C ASP A 154 -14.69 -4.95 -40.18
N GLU A 155 -14.88 -4.75 -38.88
CA GLU A 155 -16.05 -5.28 -38.19
C GLU A 155 -17.31 -4.49 -38.55
N THR A 156 -18.36 -5.19 -38.99
CA THR A 156 -19.60 -4.55 -39.44
C THR A 156 -20.54 -4.23 -38.27
N PRO A 157 -21.50 -3.29 -38.46
CA PRO A 157 -22.52 -2.97 -37.47
C PRO A 157 -23.26 -4.20 -36.93
N GLU A 158 -23.62 -5.16 -37.80
CA GLU A 158 -24.35 -6.37 -37.43
C GLU A 158 -23.51 -7.27 -36.53
N LYS A 159 -22.24 -7.46 -36.88
CA LYS A 159 -21.34 -8.34 -36.12
C LYS A 159 -21.02 -7.74 -34.75
N MET A 160 -20.71 -6.45 -34.70
CA MET A 160 -20.43 -5.77 -33.43
C MET A 160 -21.66 -5.73 -32.53
N ALA A 161 -22.85 -5.49 -33.08
CA ALA A 161 -24.10 -5.47 -32.31
C ALA A 161 -24.40 -6.82 -31.63
N LEU A 162 -24.08 -7.94 -32.27
CA LEU A 162 -24.22 -9.27 -31.64
C LEU A 162 -23.34 -9.42 -30.40
N GLN A 163 -22.10 -8.91 -30.44
CA GLN A 163 -21.17 -8.96 -29.31
C GLN A 163 -21.59 -7.99 -28.19
N ILE A 164 -22.01 -6.77 -28.55
CA ILE A 164 -22.49 -5.76 -27.59
C ILE A 164 -23.77 -6.19 -26.90
N ARG A 165 -24.65 -6.92 -27.59
CA ARG A 165 -25.86 -7.51 -26.99
C ARG A 165 -25.52 -8.34 -25.76
N GLU A 166 -24.42 -9.10 -25.78
CA GLU A 166 -24.01 -9.89 -24.62
C GLU A 166 -23.71 -9.02 -23.39
N PHE A 167 -23.20 -7.80 -23.57
CA PHE A 167 -22.92 -6.88 -22.47
C PHE A 167 -24.22 -6.40 -21.83
N MET A 168 -25.23 -6.14 -22.66
CA MET A 168 -26.54 -5.65 -22.25
C MET A 168 -27.38 -6.76 -21.60
N ASP A 169 -27.43 -7.94 -22.23
CA ASP A 169 -28.22 -9.08 -21.75
C ASP A 169 -27.70 -9.59 -20.39
N GLU A 170 -26.38 -9.53 -20.16
CA GLU A 170 -25.76 -9.86 -18.87
C GLU A 170 -25.77 -8.71 -17.85
N GLY A 171 -26.28 -7.52 -18.22
CA GLY A 171 -26.32 -6.36 -17.32
C GLY A 171 -24.93 -5.86 -16.89
N LEU A 172 -23.96 -5.84 -17.81
CA LEU A 172 -22.57 -5.46 -17.53
C LEU A 172 -22.30 -3.96 -17.63
N VAL A 173 -23.18 -3.20 -18.28
CA VAL A 173 -22.97 -1.77 -18.57
C VAL A 173 -24.18 -0.92 -18.18
N ASN A 174 -23.91 0.36 -17.88
CA ASN A 174 -24.90 1.42 -17.77
C ASN A 174 -24.85 2.38 -18.97
N ILE A 175 -23.66 2.56 -19.54
CA ILE A 175 -23.41 3.44 -20.69
C ILE A 175 -22.64 2.62 -21.72
N ILE A 176 -23.11 2.63 -22.96
CA ILE A 176 -22.52 1.88 -24.08
C ILE A 176 -22.22 2.83 -25.23
N GLY A 177 -21.15 2.56 -25.98
CA GLY A 177 -20.81 3.35 -27.16
C GLY A 177 -19.85 2.60 -28.08
N GLY A 178 -19.14 3.36 -28.90
CA GLY A 178 -18.11 2.86 -29.80
C GLY A 178 -16.88 3.75 -29.80
N CYS A 179 -15.71 3.16 -30.04
CA CYS A 179 -14.45 3.87 -30.18
C CYS A 179 -13.94 3.76 -31.63
N CYS A 180 -12.68 3.39 -31.86
CA CYS A 180 -12.09 3.36 -33.19
C CYS A 180 -12.82 2.39 -34.14
N GLY A 181 -13.04 2.84 -35.37
CA GLY A 181 -13.74 2.07 -36.41
C GLY A 181 -15.27 2.08 -36.33
N THR A 182 -15.85 2.55 -35.23
CA THR A 182 -17.31 2.62 -35.08
C THR A 182 -17.90 3.79 -35.85
N THR A 183 -19.14 3.61 -36.32
CA THR A 183 -19.87 4.60 -37.13
C THR A 183 -21.29 4.82 -36.56
N PRO A 184 -22.03 5.84 -37.01
CA PRO A 184 -23.43 6.01 -36.62
C PRO A 184 -24.30 4.76 -36.87
N ASP A 185 -24.00 3.98 -37.92
CA ASP A 185 -24.71 2.73 -38.21
C ASP A 185 -24.49 1.66 -37.13
N HIS A 186 -23.28 1.62 -36.54
CA HIS A 186 -23.00 0.75 -35.39
C HIS A 186 -23.85 1.16 -34.19
N ILE A 187 -23.84 2.45 -33.84
CA ILE A 187 -24.56 2.99 -32.68
C ILE A 187 -26.08 2.83 -32.85
N ALA A 188 -26.61 3.01 -34.06
CA ALA A 188 -28.03 2.82 -34.35
C ALA A 188 -28.53 1.41 -34.02
N ARG A 189 -27.68 0.38 -34.16
CA ARG A 189 -28.01 -0.98 -33.76
C ARG A 189 -28.16 -1.14 -32.24
N TYR A 190 -27.49 -0.32 -31.44
CA TYR A 190 -27.49 -0.43 -29.97
C TYR A 190 -28.77 0.11 -29.35
N VAL A 191 -29.39 1.14 -29.94
CA VAL A 191 -30.53 1.88 -29.34
C VAL A 191 -31.68 0.93 -28.98
N ALA A 192 -32.15 0.13 -29.95
CA ALA A 192 -33.26 -0.80 -29.71
C ALA A 192 -32.90 -1.93 -28.72
N MET A 193 -31.61 -2.29 -28.60
CA MET A 193 -31.14 -3.29 -27.64
C MET A 193 -31.13 -2.71 -26.22
N ALA A 194 -30.72 -1.44 -26.08
CA ALA A 194 -30.62 -0.75 -24.81
C ALA A 194 -31.97 -0.45 -24.17
N GLU A 195 -33.04 -0.21 -24.95
CA GLU A 195 -34.38 0.10 -24.42
C GLU A 195 -34.96 -0.98 -23.49
N SER A 196 -34.63 -2.25 -23.75
CA SER A 196 -35.12 -3.39 -22.96
C SER A 196 -34.06 -4.00 -22.03
N ALA A 197 -32.81 -3.53 -22.08
CA ALA A 197 -31.71 -4.13 -21.35
C ALA A 197 -31.71 -3.70 -19.88
N PRO A 198 -31.47 -4.63 -18.92
CA PRO A 198 -31.29 -4.25 -17.53
C PRO A 198 -29.97 -3.48 -17.36
N PRO A 199 -29.97 -2.30 -16.71
CA PRO A 199 -28.74 -1.59 -16.42
C PRO A 199 -27.91 -2.35 -15.37
N HIS A 200 -26.59 -2.23 -15.46
CA HIS A 200 -25.68 -2.79 -14.45
C HIS A 200 -25.97 -2.26 -13.04
N GLN A 201 -25.88 -3.15 -12.05
CA GLN A 201 -25.97 -2.81 -10.63
C GLN A 201 -24.57 -2.59 -10.09
N LYS A 202 -24.31 -1.39 -9.58
CA LYS A 202 -23.00 -1.01 -9.03
C LYS A 202 -22.55 -1.97 -7.94
N ALA A 203 -21.25 -2.22 -7.86
CA ALA A 203 -20.68 -2.94 -6.74
C ALA A 203 -20.88 -2.16 -5.42
N GLU A 204 -20.86 -2.89 -4.30
CA GLU A 204 -20.85 -2.25 -2.98
C GLU A 204 -19.57 -1.44 -2.78
N PRO A 205 -19.64 -0.24 -2.17
CA PRO A 205 -18.45 0.51 -1.81
C PRO A 205 -17.50 -0.30 -0.91
N PRO A 206 -16.18 -0.13 -1.05
CA PRO A 206 -15.23 -0.89 -0.24
C PRO A 206 -15.42 -0.59 1.25
N ALA A 207 -15.44 -1.65 2.06
CA ALA A 207 -15.66 -1.57 3.50
C ALA A 207 -14.41 -1.06 4.26
N TYR A 208 -13.23 -1.24 3.68
CA TYR A 208 -11.94 -0.96 4.30
C TYR A 208 -11.11 0.03 3.49
N LEU A 209 -10.01 0.49 4.08
CA LEU A 209 -8.99 1.28 3.41
C LEU A 209 -8.43 0.47 2.22
N GLN A 210 -8.48 1.08 1.03
CA GLN A 210 -7.79 0.58 -0.15
C GLN A 210 -6.65 1.53 -0.50
N LEU A 211 -5.48 0.95 -0.75
CA LEU A 211 -4.26 1.58 -1.21
C LEU A 211 -3.85 0.94 -2.54
N SER A 212 -2.93 1.55 -3.27
CA SER A 212 -2.38 0.90 -4.45
C SER A 212 -0.98 1.36 -4.81
N GLY A 213 -0.18 0.42 -5.32
CA GLY A 213 0.91 0.69 -6.26
C GLY A 213 0.42 0.37 -7.67
N LEU A 214 1.10 -0.55 -8.36
CA LEU A 214 0.56 -1.22 -9.56
C LEU A 214 -0.53 -2.23 -9.22
N GLU A 215 -0.55 -2.75 -7.99
CA GLU A 215 -1.55 -3.68 -7.47
C GLU A 215 -2.32 -3.04 -6.31
N MET A 216 -3.54 -3.50 -6.09
CA MET A 216 -4.41 -3.00 -5.03
C MET A 216 -4.10 -3.74 -3.72
N LEU A 217 -4.01 -2.98 -2.64
CA LEU A 217 -3.91 -3.50 -1.28
C LEU A 217 -5.11 -3.04 -0.45
N GLU A 218 -5.91 -3.99 0.01
CA GLU A 218 -7.00 -3.72 0.95
C GLU A 218 -6.58 -4.04 2.38
N VAL A 219 -6.67 -3.05 3.28
CA VAL A 219 -6.35 -3.18 4.70
C VAL A 219 -7.58 -3.70 5.48
N SER A 220 -7.92 -4.96 5.20
CA SER A 220 -9.04 -5.67 5.82
C SER A 220 -8.57 -6.51 7.03
N PRO A 221 -9.50 -6.98 7.89
CA PRO A 221 -9.18 -7.90 8.97
C PRO A 221 -8.50 -9.21 8.50
N LEU A 222 -8.61 -9.58 7.22
CA LEU A 222 -8.04 -10.81 6.68
C LEU A 222 -6.50 -10.79 6.62
N ILE A 223 -5.90 -9.61 6.42
CA ILE A 223 -4.43 -9.50 6.40
C ILE A 223 -3.82 -9.37 7.80
N ASN A 224 -4.66 -9.27 8.84
CA ASN A 224 -4.32 -9.08 10.26
C ASN A 224 -3.54 -7.79 10.56
N PHE A 225 -2.32 -7.65 10.04
CA PHE A 225 -1.42 -6.52 10.27
C PHE A 225 -0.63 -6.18 9.00
N MET A 226 -0.68 -4.91 8.58
CA MET A 226 0.06 -4.42 7.42
C MET A 226 1.45 -3.92 7.82
N ASN A 227 2.48 -4.50 7.19
CA ASN A 227 3.88 -4.13 7.45
C ASN A 227 4.35 -3.06 6.46
N ILE A 228 4.78 -1.92 6.99
CA ILE A 228 5.33 -0.82 6.20
C ILE A 228 6.85 -0.81 6.41
N GLY A 229 7.62 -0.98 5.34
CA GLY A 229 9.07 -1.09 5.42
C GLY A 229 9.76 0.23 5.77
N GLU A 230 10.51 0.25 6.88
CA GLU A 230 11.14 1.47 7.45
C GLU A 230 12.53 1.85 6.88
N ARG A 231 13.14 1.01 6.03
CA ARG A 231 14.58 1.13 5.69
C ARG A 231 14.91 2.20 4.64
N CYS A 232 13.92 2.68 3.91
CA CYS A 232 14.06 3.75 2.90
C CYS A 232 13.93 5.14 3.54
N ASN A 233 14.56 5.31 4.71
CA ASN A 233 14.46 6.51 5.53
C ASN A 233 15.86 7.05 5.81
N VAL A 234 16.17 8.27 5.33
CA VAL A 234 17.52 8.85 5.49
C VAL A 234 17.87 9.14 6.96
N ALA A 235 16.89 9.47 7.81
CA ALA A 235 17.11 9.69 9.24
C ALA A 235 17.29 8.37 10.02
N GLY A 236 16.60 7.31 9.62
CA GLY A 236 16.61 6.00 10.30
C GLY A 236 17.65 5.00 9.79
N SER A 237 18.12 5.15 8.56
CA SER A 237 18.93 4.16 7.85
C SER A 237 20.25 4.75 7.35
N ARG A 238 21.33 4.58 8.14
CA ARG A 238 22.69 5.04 7.77
C ARG A 238 23.13 4.56 6.38
N ARG A 239 22.75 3.34 6.00
CA ARG A 239 23.05 2.78 4.68
C ARG A 239 22.30 3.54 3.59
N PHE A 240 21.01 3.77 3.75
CA PHE A 240 20.18 4.48 2.76
C PHE A 240 20.64 5.94 2.62
N LEU A 241 20.83 6.66 3.73
CA LEU A 241 21.40 8.01 3.76
C LEU A 241 22.68 8.11 2.93
N ARG A 242 23.65 7.21 3.18
CA ARG A 242 24.92 7.19 2.44
C ARG A 242 24.71 7.00 0.95
N LEU A 243 23.80 6.10 0.54
CA LEU A 243 23.54 5.83 -0.88
C LEU A 243 22.88 7.02 -1.58
N ILE A 244 21.91 7.68 -0.94
CA ILE A 244 21.26 8.89 -1.46
C ILE A 244 22.27 10.04 -1.57
N GLN A 245 23.08 10.29 -0.53
CA GLN A 245 24.13 11.32 -0.57
C GLN A 245 25.16 11.06 -1.68
N GLN A 246 25.48 9.80 -1.95
CA GLN A 246 26.41 9.39 -3.01
C GLN A 246 25.75 9.24 -4.38
N LYS A 247 24.45 9.55 -4.51
CA LYS A 247 23.66 9.41 -5.75
C LYS A 247 23.65 7.99 -6.32
N LYS A 248 23.81 6.99 -5.45
CA LYS A 248 23.77 5.56 -5.77
C LYS A 248 22.33 5.04 -5.67
N TYR A 249 21.45 5.60 -6.52
CA TYR A 249 20.01 5.36 -6.42
C TYR A 249 19.62 3.90 -6.72
N GLU A 250 20.31 3.21 -7.64
CA GLU A 250 20.09 1.78 -7.91
C GLU A 250 20.35 0.90 -6.67
N GLU A 251 21.48 1.11 -5.99
CA GLU A 251 21.78 0.40 -4.74
C GLU A 251 20.80 0.77 -3.62
N ALA A 252 20.18 1.96 -3.68
CA ALA A 252 19.15 2.39 -2.75
C ALA A 252 17.79 1.73 -3.08
N LEU A 253 17.47 1.55 -4.36
CA LEU A 253 16.29 0.80 -4.83
C LEU A 253 16.36 -0.67 -4.39
N ASP A 254 17.56 -1.28 -4.38
CA ASP A 254 17.76 -2.63 -3.83
C ASP A 254 17.31 -2.75 -2.36
N ILE A 255 17.38 -1.67 -1.58
CA ILE A 255 16.87 -1.67 -0.20
C ILE A 255 15.35 -1.77 -0.20
N ALA A 256 14.67 -1.03 -1.08
CA ALA A 256 13.22 -1.12 -1.24
C ALA A 256 12.80 -2.52 -1.72
N ARG A 257 13.50 -3.07 -2.72
CA ARG A 257 13.22 -4.42 -3.25
C ARG A 257 13.33 -5.50 -2.18
N ARG A 258 14.42 -5.50 -1.40
CA ARG A 258 14.60 -6.44 -0.29
C ARG A 258 13.49 -6.35 0.75
N GLN A 259 13.03 -5.14 1.09
CA GLN A 259 11.92 -4.98 2.03
C GLN A 259 10.64 -5.62 1.50
N VAL A 260 10.32 -5.42 0.22
CA VAL A 260 9.16 -6.06 -0.42
C VAL A 260 9.32 -7.58 -0.46
N GLU A 261 10.51 -8.08 -0.78
CA GLU A 261 10.84 -9.52 -0.76
C GLU A 261 10.76 -10.13 0.64
N ASP A 262 11.07 -9.35 1.68
CA ASP A 262 10.96 -9.71 3.09
C ASP A 262 9.52 -9.55 3.62
N GLY A 263 8.59 -9.12 2.77
CA GLY A 263 7.15 -9.10 3.03
C GLY A 263 6.58 -7.73 3.42
N ALA A 264 7.30 -6.63 3.21
CA ALA A 264 6.70 -5.30 3.27
C ALA A 264 5.53 -5.20 2.27
N GLN A 265 4.38 -4.74 2.77
CA GLN A 265 3.18 -4.52 1.96
C GLN A 265 3.04 -3.06 1.51
N ALA A 266 3.82 -2.16 2.10
CA ALA A 266 4.08 -0.82 1.60
C ALA A 266 5.51 -0.40 2.01
N ILE A 267 6.04 0.64 1.38
CA ILE A 267 7.38 1.17 1.70
C ILE A 267 7.25 2.60 2.20
N ASP A 268 7.81 2.86 3.38
CA ASP A 268 7.99 4.20 3.93
C ASP A 268 9.25 4.83 3.32
N ILE A 269 9.09 6.02 2.75
CA ILE A 269 10.16 6.73 2.05
C ILE A 269 10.28 8.10 2.69
N ASN A 270 11.40 8.34 3.37
CA ASN A 270 11.73 9.61 4.00
C ASN A 270 13.06 10.15 3.46
N MET A 271 13.04 11.41 3.03
CA MET A 271 14.18 12.15 2.48
C MET A 271 14.55 13.39 3.31
N ASP A 272 14.09 13.46 4.56
CA ASP A 272 14.33 14.58 5.46
C ASP A 272 15.73 14.49 6.08
N GLU A 273 16.68 15.20 5.47
CA GLU A 273 18.03 15.40 6.01
C GLU A 273 18.49 16.83 5.68
N GLY A 274 19.18 17.49 6.62
CA GLY A 274 19.50 18.92 6.50
C GLY A 274 20.43 19.27 5.33
N LEU A 275 21.15 18.29 4.79
CA LEU A 275 22.06 18.43 3.65
C LEU A 275 21.44 18.01 2.31
N LEU A 276 20.19 17.55 2.29
CA LEU A 276 19.51 17.07 1.10
C LEU A 276 18.40 18.04 0.66
N GLU A 277 18.25 18.19 -0.65
CA GLU A 277 17.09 18.84 -1.26
C GLU A 277 15.92 17.83 -1.28
N GLY A 278 15.21 17.74 -0.15
CA GLY A 278 14.24 16.66 0.11
C GLY A 278 13.20 16.45 -1.01
N ALA A 279 12.65 17.53 -1.58
CA ALA A 279 11.67 17.43 -2.67
C ALA A 279 12.28 16.87 -3.97
N GLU A 280 13.51 17.25 -4.30
CA GLU A 280 14.24 16.76 -5.47
C GLU A 280 14.61 15.28 -5.31
N GLU A 281 15.11 14.90 -4.14
CA GLU A 281 15.50 13.52 -3.84
C GLU A 281 14.30 12.59 -3.77
N MET A 282 13.17 13.04 -3.19
CA MET A 282 11.90 12.32 -3.19
C MET A 282 11.42 12.06 -4.62
N THR A 283 11.39 13.11 -5.45
CA THR A 283 10.97 13.03 -6.86
C THR A 283 11.83 12.03 -7.64
N ARG A 284 13.16 12.14 -7.52
CA ARG A 284 14.10 11.24 -8.21
C ARG A 284 13.92 9.79 -7.80
N PHE A 285 13.88 9.53 -6.50
CA PHE A 285 13.81 8.17 -5.99
C PHE A 285 12.47 7.52 -6.34
N LEU A 286 11.35 8.23 -6.23
CA LEU A 286 10.04 7.71 -6.63
C LEU A 286 9.93 7.48 -8.15
N ASN A 287 10.51 8.36 -8.96
CA ASN A 287 10.55 8.16 -10.41
C ASN A 287 11.36 6.91 -10.80
N LEU A 288 12.47 6.64 -10.10
CA LEU A 288 13.23 5.41 -10.26
C LEU A 288 12.42 4.20 -9.78
N LEU A 289 11.84 4.26 -8.59
CA LEU A 289 11.04 3.17 -8.01
C LEU A 289 9.90 2.75 -8.93
N ALA A 290 9.24 3.70 -9.59
CA ALA A 290 8.17 3.44 -10.57
C ALA A 290 8.64 2.63 -11.79
N SER A 291 9.95 2.59 -12.07
CA SER A 291 10.52 1.78 -13.17
C SER A 291 10.74 0.30 -12.80
N ASP A 292 10.64 -0.04 -11.51
CA ASP A 292 10.81 -1.40 -11.00
C ASP A 292 9.44 -2.01 -10.64
N PRO A 293 8.91 -2.98 -11.42
CA PRO A 293 7.61 -3.58 -11.15
C PRO A 293 7.51 -4.33 -9.82
N ASP A 294 8.62 -4.90 -9.33
CA ASP A 294 8.62 -5.70 -8.10
C ASP A 294 8.44 -4.82 -6.87
N VAL A 295 8.98 -3.59 -6.91
CA VAL A 295 8.80 -2.59 -5.85
C VAL A 295 7.53 -1.77 -6.06
N SER A 296 7.27 -1.29 -7.27
CA SER A 296 6.13 -0.41 -7.56
C SER A 296 4.77 -1.11 -7.47
N ARG A 297 4.71 -2.44 -7.39
CA ARG A 297 3.46 -3.17 -7.12
C ARG A 297 2.82 -2.80 -5.79
N VAL A 298 3.62 -2.49 -4.76
CA VAL A 298 3.11 -2.13 -3.43
C VAL A 298 2.91 -0.61 -3.30
N PRO A 299 1.97 -0.13 -2.46
CA PRO A 299 1.82 1.29 -2.17
C PRO A 299 3.06 1.90 -1.51
N VAL A 300 3.22 3.22 -1.68
CA VAL A 300 4.25 4.01 -0.99
C VAL A 300 3.63 4.87 0.10
N MET A 301 4.32 4.95 1.24
CA MET A 301 4.09 5.92 2.30
C MET A 301 5.15 7.02 2.13
N ILE A 302 4.69 8.22 1.77
CA ILE A 302 5.55 9.38 1.53
C ILE A 302 5.73 10.07 2.86
N ASP A 303 6.93 10.01 3.41
CA ASP A 303 7.26 10.51 4.74
C ASP A 303 8.09 11.79 4.69
N SER A 304 7.55 12.86 5.29
CA SER A 304 8.27 14.10 5.53
C SER A 304 7.56 14.96 6.58
N SER A 305 8.35 15.76 7.28
CA SER A 305 7.91 16.86 8.15
C SER A 305 7.51 18.13 7.39
N LYS A 306 7.76 18.17 6.07
CA LYS A 306 7.59 19.33 5.18
C LYS A 306 6.58 19.04 4.08
N TRP A 307 5.54 19.87 3.98
CA TRP A 307 4.48 19.67 2.98
C TRP A 307 5.00 19.67 1.54
N GLU A 308 5.98 20.51 1.20
CA GLU A 308 6.53 20.58 -0.14
C GLU A 308 7.19 19.27 -0.61
N VAL A 309 7.73 18.47 0.31
CA VAL A 309 8.30 17.15 0.03
C VAL A 309 7.19 16.11 -0.14
N LEU A 310 6.16 16.16 0.72
CA LEU A 310 4.97 15.31 0.62
C LEU A 310 4.29 15.53 -0.74
N GLU A 311 4.07 16.78 -1.14
CA GLU A 311 3.45 17.15 -2.41
C GLU A 311 4.30 16.71 -3.60
N ALA A 312 5.62 16.88 -3.55
CA ALA A 312 6.52 16.39 -4.59
C ALA A 312 6.39 14.86 -4.77
N GLY A 313 6.30 14.11 -3.67
CA GLY A 313 6.08 12.66 -3.74
C GLY A 313 4.71 12.28 -4.29
N LEU A 314 3.64 12.99 -3.90
CA LEU A 314 2.28 12.75 -4.37
C LEU A 314 2.15 12.95 -5.89
N LYS A 315 2.91 13.91 -6.44
CA LYS A 315 3.01 14.17 -7.89
C LYS A 315 3.75 13.07 -8.67
N CYS A 316 4.45 12.16 -8.00
CA CYS A 316 5.12 11.01 -8.60
C CYS A 316 4.36 9.69 -8.41
N ALA A 317 3.40 9.64 -7.47
CA ALA A 317 2.71 8.41 -7.09
C ALA A 317 1.51 8.11 -8.01
N GLN A 318 1.68 7.10 -8.88
CA GLN A 318 0.61 6.62 -9.76
C GLN A 318 -0.60 6.07 -8.99
N GLY A 319 -0.34 5.23 -7.98
CA GLY A 319 -1.37 4.61 -7.14
C GLY A 319 -1.93 5.52 -6.05
N LYS A 320 -2.73 4.93 -5.15
CA LYS A 320 -3.22 5.53 -3.91
C LYS A 320 -2.20 5.32 -2.80
N SER A 321 -1.41 6.36 -2.54
CA SER A 321 -0.35 6.41 -1.53
C SER A 321 -0.86 6.85 -0.16
N ILE A 322 0.04 6.84 0.82
CA ILE A 322 -0.18 7.38 2.17
C ILE A 322 0.71 8.60 2.37
N VAL A 323 0.15 9.68 2.91
CA VAL A 323 0.89 10.84 3.41
C VAL A 323 1.27 10.60 4.87
N ASN A 324 2.57 10.65 5.19
CA ASN A 324 3.11 10.53 6.55
C ASN A 324 3.94 11.78 6.90
N SER A 325 3.39 12.80 7.55
CA SER A 325 2.08 12.86 8.18
C SER A 325 1.59 14.31 8.25
N ILE A 326 0.31 14.47 8.61
CA ILE A 326 -0.29 15.77 8.96
C ILE A 326 -0.62 15.79 10.45
N SER A 327 -0.78 16.98 11.03
CA SER A 327 -1.08 17.13 12.46
C SER A 327 -1.73 18.48 12.79
N LEU A 328 -2.21 18.64 14.02
CA LEU A 328 -2.76 19.91 14.52
C LEU A 328 -1.68 20.85 15.08
N LYS A 329 -0.38 20.53 14.95
CA LYS A 329 0.74 21.30 15.53
C LYS A 329 0.72 22.79 15.18
N ASN A 330 0.34 23.11 13.94
CA ASN A 330 0.26 24.47 13.40
C ASN A 330 -1.18 25.01 13.38
N GLY A 331 -2.11 24.32 14.06
CA GLY A 331 -3.51 24.68 14.17
C GLY A 331 -4.41 24.11 13.09
N GLU A 332 -5.70 24.30 13.30
CA GLU A 332 -6.79 23.70 12.51
C GLU A 332 -6.77 24.08 11.02
N LYS A 333 -6.42 25.34 10.71
CA LYS A 333 -6.47 25.85 9.33
C LYS A 333 -5.46 25.14 8.42
N GLU A 334 -4.24 24.96 8.90
CA GLU A 334 -3.19 24.28 8.13
C GLU A 334 -3.51 22.79 8.02
N PHE A 335 -3.89 22.15 9.12
CA PHE A 335 -4.32 20.75 9.14
C PHE A 335 -5.41 20.43 8.11
N LEU A 336 -6.47 21.25 8.05
CA LEU A 336 -7.55 21.07 7.08
C LEU A 336 -7.12 21.37 5.65
N HIS A 337 -6.19 22.30 5.46
CA HIS A 337 -5.65 22.61 4.14
C HIS A 337 -4.83 21.44 3.58
N GLU A 338 -3.90 20.90 4.37
CA GLU A 338 -3.09 19.74 4.02
C GLU A 338 -3.96 18.51 3.77
N ALA A 339 -4.97 18.26 4.61
CA ALA A 339 -5.94 17.19 4.41
C ALA A 339 -6.72 17.34 3.10
N LEU A 340 -7.18 18.56 2.78
CA LEU A 340 -7.87 18.84 1.52
C LEU A 340 -6.97 18.56 0.31
N LEU A 341 -5.70 18.97 0.38
CA LEU A 341 -4.74 18.70 -0.69
C LEU A 341 -4.49 17.19 -0.84
N ALA A 342 -4.24 16.47 0.26
CA ALA A 342 -4.08 15.01 0.23
C ALA A 342 -5.30 14.31 -0.40
N GLN A 343 -6.51 14.77 -0.08
CA GLN A 343 -7.76 14.26 -0.70
C GLN A 343 -7.81 14.53 -2.20
N ARG A 344 -7.38 15.71 -2.66
CA ARG A 344 -7.32 16.06 -4.09
C ARG A 344 -6.30 15.21 -4.86
N TYR A 345 -5.20 14.83 -4.22
CA TYR A 345 -4.24 13.86 -4.78
C TYR A 345 -4.71 12.41 -4.68
N GLY A 346 -5.78 12.14 -3.94
CA GLY A 346 -6.34 10.81 -3.74
C GLY A 346 -5.53 9.93 -2.79
N ALA A 347 -4.86 10.52 -1.79
CA ALA A 347 -4.05 9.81 -0.82
C ALA A 347 -4.78 9.60 0.53
N ALA A 348 -4.42 8.53 1.23
CA ALA A 348 -4.72 8.38 2.65
C ALA A 348 -3.76 9.24 3.50
N VAL A 349 -4.12 9.53 4.75
CA VAL A 349 -3.32 10.39 5.63
C VAL A 349 -3.03 9.72 6.97
N VAL A 350 -1.77 9.75 7.37
CA VAL A 350 -1.37 9.55 8.77
C VAL A 350 -1.57 10.85 9.53
N VAL A 351 -2.35 10.81 10.59
CA VAL A 351 -2.62 11.91 11.51
C VAL A 351 -1.90 11.64 12.82
N MET A 352 -0.84 12.41 13.08
CA MET A 352 -0.09 12.32 14.32
C MET A 352 -0.91 12.87 15.49
N ALA A 353 -0.83 12.23 16.65
CA ALA A 353 -1.35 12.78 17.90
C ALA A 353 -0.46 13.93 18.41
N PHE A 354 -0.43 15.03 17.67
CA PHE A 354 0.33 16.24 17.94
C PHE A 354 -0.57 17.44 17.64
N ASP A 355 -0.76 18.33 18.62
CA ASP A 355 -1.51 19.57 18.47
C ASP A 355 -0.69 20.81 18.88
N GLU A 356 -1.34 21.97 18.96
CA GLU A 356 -0.72 23.25 19.28
C GLU A 356 -0.02 23.27 20.66
N THR A 357 -0.32 22.31 21.53
CA THR A 357 0.28 22.19 22.87
C THR A 357 1.45 21.22 22.92
N GLY A 358 1.68 20.44 21.85
CA GLY A 358 2.77 19.48 21.77
C GLY A 358 2.32 18.06 21.37
N GLN A 359 3.28 17.15 21.46
CA GLN A 359 3.08 15.73 21.20
C GLN A 359 2.34 15.07 22.37
N ALA A 360 1.32 14.26 22.09
CA ALA A 360 0.63 13.50 23.13
C ALA A 360 1.44 12.31 23.62
N ASP A 361 1.62 12.23 24.93
CA ASP A 361 2.40 11.24 25.67
C ASP A 361 1.54 10.36 26.61
N THR A 362 0.38 10.87 27.04
CA THR A 362 -0.61 10.18 27.89
C THR A 362 -1.80 9.63 27.11
N PHE A 363 -2.51 8.64 27.67
CA PHE A 363 -3.74 8.11 27.07
C PHE A 363 -4.80 9.21 26.85
N GLU A 364 -5.01 10.06 27.84
CA GLU A 364 -6.02 11.11 27.82
C GLU A 364 -5.74 12.09 26.66
N ARG A 365 -4.50 12.60 26.57
CA ARG A 365 -4.09 13.52 25.49
C ARG A 365 -4.19 12.88 24.11
N ARG A 366 -3.77 11.61 23.96
CA ARG A 366 -3.89 10.90 22.68
C ARG A 366 -5.34 10.80 22.22
N THR A 367 -6.25 10.39 23.12
CA THR A 367 -7.68 10.26 22.77
C THR A 367 -8.32 11.61 22.45
N GLU A 368 -7.96 12.67 23.17
CA GLU A 368 -8.44 14.03 22.93
C GLU A 368 -8.06 14.52 21.52
N ILE A 369 -6.77 14.43 21.15
CA ILE A 369 -6.28 14.89 19.85
C ILE A 369 -6.87 14.04 18.72
N CYS A 370 -6.85 12.71 18.82
CA CYS A 370 -7.42 11.83 17.81
C CYS A 370 -8.92 12.09 17.62
N SER A 371 -9.68 12.29 18.69
CA SER A 371 -11.11 12.62 18.62
C SER A 371 -11.34 13.96 17.92
N ARG A 372 -10.54 14.98 18.25
CA ARG A 372 -10.64 16.32 17.64
C ARG A 372 -10.34 16.24 16.14
N ALA A 373 -9.22 15.64 15.78
CA ALA A 373 -8.79 15.50 14.38
C ALA A 373 -9.80 14.69 13.55
N TYR A 374 -10.32 13.57 14.07
CA TYR A 374 -11.34 12.77 13.38
C TYR A 374 -12.59 13.59 13.07
N ARG A 375 -13.11 14.33 14.06
CA ARG A 375 -14.29 15.18 13.90
C ARG A 375 -14.04 16.27 12.86
N LEU A 376 -12.88 16.91 12.90
CA LEU A 376 -12.51 17.96 11.94
C LEU A 376 -12.50 17.42 10.52
N LEU A 377 -11.77 16.32 10.27
CA LEU A 377 -11.66 15.71 8.95
C LEU A 377 -13.01 15.25 8.40
N THR A 378 -13.77 14.48 9.20
CA THR A 378 -15.05 13.91 8.76
C THR A 378 -16.13 14.97 8.53
N THR A 379 -16.17 16.04 9.34
CA THR A 379 -17.11 17.15 9.15
C THR A 379 -16.80 17.94 7.87
N HIS A 380 -15.55 17.91 7.40
CA HIS A 380 -15.13 18.52 6.13
C HIS A 380 -15.14 17.54 4.95
N GLY A 381 -15.81 16.38 5.10
CA GLY A 381 -16.04 15.44 4.00
C GLY A 381 -14.84 14.57 3.63
N PHE A 382 -13.82 14.49 4.48
CA PHE A 382 -12.74 13.51 4.34
C PHE A 382 -13.27 12.10 4.64
N ASP A 383 -12.93 11.11 3.83
CA ASP A 383 -13.40 9.74 4.04
C ASP A 383 -12.75 9.16 5.30
N PRO A 384 -13.52 8.73 6.32
CA PRO A 384 -12.95 8.17 7.54
C PRO A 384 -12.13 6.89 7.32
N LYS A 385 -12.33 6.17 6.19
CA LYS A 385 -11.51 5.01 5.82
C LYS A 385 -10.09 5.39 5.43
N ASP A 386 -9.87 6.63 5.01
CA ASP A 386 -8.57 7.17 4.58
C ASP A 386 -7.80 7.84 5.73
N ILE A 387 -8.34 7.80 6.96
CA ILE A 387 -7.70 8.34 8.16
C ILE A 387 -6.96 7.22 8.89
N ILE A 388 -5.65 7.38 9.03
CA ILE A 388 -4.77 6.51 9.80
C ILE A 388 -4.25 7.34 10.98
N PHE A 389 -4.53 6.96 12.22
CA PHE A 389 -3.97 7.64 13.38
C PHE A 389 -2.61 7.06 13.75
N ASP A 390 -1.64 7.91 14.05
CA ASP A 390 -0.43 7.55 14.80
C ASP A 390 -0.48 8.20 16.19
N PRO A 391 -0.80 7.42 17.25
CA PRO A 391 -0.84 7.90 18.63
C PRO A 391 0.53 8.19 19.26
N ASN A 392 1.61 8.20 18.49
CA ASN A 392 3.01 8.30 18.93
C ASN A 392 3.47 7.08 19.73
N VAL A 393 4.13 6.13 19.06
CA VAL A 393 4.97 5.15 19.77
C VAL A 393 6.18 5.88 20.34
N LEU A 394 6.29 5.94 21.66
CA LEU A 394 7.36 6.62 22.39
C LEU A 394 8.30 5.62 23.07
N ALA A 395 9.54 6.05 23.34
CA ALA A 395 10.56 5.20 23.94
C ALA A 395 10.21 4.87 25.40
N ILE A 396 10.31 3.58 25.75
CA ILE A 396 10.17 3.07 27.12
C ILE A 396 11.53 2.62 27.67
N ALA A 397 11.57 2.21 28.94
CA ALA A 397 12.80 1.77 29.62
C ALA A 397 13.95 2.81 29.52
N THR A 398 13.61 4.09 29.59
CA THR A 398 14.57 5.22 29.55
C THR A 398 15.22 5.50 30.91
N GLY A 399 14.71 4.89 31.98
CA GLY A 399 15.05 5.24 33.36
C GLY A 399 14.24 6.40 33.95
N ILE A 400 13.33 6.99 33.17
CA ILE A 400 12.40 8.04 33.60
C ILE A 400 11.05 7.40 33.95
N GLU A 401 10.51 7.69 35.14
CA GLU A 401 9.31 7.03 35.65
C GLU A 401 8.08 7.32 34.79
N GLU A 402 7.95 8.57 34.33
CA GLU A 402 6.88 9.05 33.47
C GLU A 402 6.79 8.28 32.14
N HIS A 403 7.94 7.76 31.66
CA HIS A 403 8.01 7.05 30.38
C HIS A 403 7.59 5.58 30.48
N ARG A 404 7.48 5.03 31.70
CA ARG A 404 7.17 3.59 31.90
C ARG A 404 5.82 3.21 31.32
N ASN A 405 4.86 4.12 31.35
CA ASN A 405 3.48 3.83 30.94
C ASN A 405 3.20 4.06 29.44
N TYR A 406 4.15 4.59 28.66
CA TYR A 406 3.91 4.96 27.26
C TYR A 406 3.44 3.80 26.38
N GLY A 407 3.98 2.58 26.60
CA GLY A 407 3.57 1.38 25.88
C GLY A 407 2.13 0.95 26.20
N VAL A 408 1.78 0.94 27.50
CA VAL A 408 0.43 0.63 27.98
C VAL A 408 -0.59 1.64 27.43
N ASP A 409 -0.28 2.92 27.52
CA ASP A 409 -1.18 3.97 27.07
C ASP A 409 -1.36 3.97 25.56
N TYR A 410 -0.34 3.60 24.80
CA TYR A 410 -0.48 3.41 23.36
C TYR A 410 -1.46 2.28 23.04
N ILE A 411 -1.29 1.11 23.66
CA ILE A 411 -2.18 -0.06 23.46
C ILE A 411 -3.62 0.26 23.88
N ARG A 412 -3.80 0.98 24.99
CA ARG A 412 -5.11 1.48 25.43
C ARG A 412 -5.72 2.44 24.40
N THR A 413 -4.91 3.33 23.83
CA THR A 413 -5.35 4.28 22.81
C THR A 413 -5.79 3.58 21.53
N VAL A 414 -5.04 2.57 21.06
CA VAL A 414 -5.42 1.74 19.91
C VAL A 414 -6.83 1.19 20.10
N ARG A 415 -7.09 0.53 21.24
CA ARG A 415 -8.41 -0.03 21.57
C ARG A 415 -9.50 1.05 21.61
N TRP A 416 -9.18 2.23 22.13
CA TRP A 416 -10.09 3.35 22.18
C TRP A 416 -10.43 3.87 20.78
N ILE A 417 -9.44 4.05 19.90
CA ILE A 417 -9.65 4.52 18.52
C ILE A 417 -10.56 3.54 17.77
N LYS A 418 -10.26 2.23 17.82
CA LYS A 418 -11.06 1.22 17.12
C LYS A 418 -12.52 1.18 17.60
N LYS A 419 -12.77 1.49 18.88
CA LYS A 419 -14.11 1.53 19.46
C LYS A 419 -14.87 2.81 19.14
N ASN A 420 -14.19 3.96 19.11
CA ASN A 420 -14.85 5.28 19.12
C ASN A 420 -14.78 6.03 17.79
N LEU A 421 -13.83 5.69 16.91
CA LEU A 421 -13.60 6.36 15.63
C LEU A 421 -13.84 5.35 14.49
N PRO A 422 -15.10 5.19 14.02
CA PRO A 422 -15.45 4.20 13.01
C PRO A 422 -14.62 4.34 11.73
N HIS A 423 -14.28 3.20 11.14
CA HIS A 423 -13.46 3.06 9.92
C HIS A 423 -11.99 3.47 10.01
N ALA A 424 -11.63 4.36 10.94
CA ALA A 424 -10.26 4.82 11.09
C ALA A 424 -9.31 3.66 11.40
N LYS A 425 -8.09 3.80 10.88
CA LYS A 425 -6.98 2.86 11.05
C LYS A 425 -6.00 3.38 12.09
N VAL A 426 -5.17 2.49 12.64
CA VAL A 426 -4.10 2.87 13.57
C VAL A 426 -2.77 2.33 13.09
N SER A 427 -1.75 3.19 13.10
CA SER A 427 -0.35 2.92 12.76
C SER A 427 0.58 3.40 13.88
N GLY A 428 1.85 3.04 13.80
CA GLY A 428 2.91 3.60 14.64
C GLY A 428 4.31 3.18 14.20
N GLY A 429 5.29 4.06 14.48
CA GLY A 429 6.72 3.77 14.33
C GLY A 429 7.26 2.84 15.42
N VAL A 430 7.20 1.52 15.21
CA VAL A 430 7.51 0.51 16.23
C VAL A 430 8.95 0.60 16.74
N SER A 431 9.88 0.96 15.84
CA SER A 431 11.29 1.15 16.15
C SER A 431 11.56 2.22 17.22
N ASN A 432 10.65 3.17 17.45
CA ASN A 432 10.76 4.21 18.47
C ASN A 432 10.62 3.66 19.89
N LEU A 433 9.88 2.56 20.08
CA LEU A 433 9.63 1.95 21.40
C LEU A 433 10.94 1.57 22.10
N SER A 434 11.89 1.02 21.34
CA SER A 434 13.12 0.41 21.84
C SER A 434 14.35 1.30 21.66
N PHE A 435 14.15 2.61 21.52
CA PHE A 435 15.23 3.58 21.28
C PHE A 435 16.31 3.57 22.39
N SER A 436 15.90 3.30 23.63
CA SER A 436 16.79 3.17 24.80
C SER A 436 17.83 2.05 24.67
N PHE A 437 17.59 1.07 23.77
CA PHE A 437 18.45 -0.10 23.56
C PHE A 437 19.16 -0.07 22.19
N ARG A 438 19.33 1.10 21.58
CA ARG A 438 20.09 1.25 20.33
C ARG A 438 21.47 0.58 20.42
N GLY A 439 21.77 -0.29 19.47
CA GLY A 439 23.00 -1.09 19.45
C GLY A 439 22.84 -2.50 20.05
N ASN A 440 21.71 -2.80 20.71
CA ASN A 440 21.35 -4.15 21.13
C ASN A 440 20.14 -4.67 20.34
N GLU A 441 20.36 -4.99 19.06
CA GLU A 441 19.28 -5.38 18.14
C GLU A 441 18.46 -6.57 18.63
N SER A 442 19.07 -7.56 19.28
CA SER A 442 18.35 -8.73 19.81
C SER A 442 17.28 -8.34 20.85
N VAL A 443 17.61 -7.43 21.78
CA VAL A 443 16.63 -6.91 22.75
C VAL A 443 15.55 -6.11 22.04
N ARG A 444 15.93 -5.26 21.07
CA ARG A 444 14.98 -4.42 20.33
C ARG A 444 13.96 -5.26 19.58
N GLU A 445 14.40 -6.28 18.85
CA GLU A 445 13.55 -7.19 18.06
C GLU A 445 12.55 -7.93 18.96
N MET A 446 13.00 -8.42 20.12
CA MET A 446 12.12 -9.08 21.11
C MET A 446 11.10 -8.11 21.70
N MET A 447 11.50 -6.88 22.04
CA MET A 447 10.57 -5.83 22.49
C MET A 447 9.52 -5.50 21.44
N HIS A 448 9.91 -5.39 20.16
CA HIS A 448 9.00 -5.13 19.04
C HIS A 448 7.98 -6.25 18.89
N SER A 449 8.42 -7.50 18.95
CA SER A 449 7.55 -8.68 18.85
C SER A 449 6.49 -8.71 19.96
N VAL A 450 6.90 -8.49 21.22
CA VAL A 450 5.98 -8.43 22.37
C VAL A 450 5.00 -7.26 22.25
N PHE A 451 5.49 -6.08 21.89
CA PHE A 451 4.62 -4.91 21.71
C PHE A 451 3.60 -5.11 20.59
N LEU A 452 4.03 -5.60 19.43
CA LEU A 452 3.16 -5.86 18.30
C LEU A 452 2.10 -6.91 18.64
N TYR A 453 2.46 -8.00 19.32
CA TYR A 453 1.51 -9.02 19.76
C TYR A 453 0.35 -8.40 20.56
N HIS A 454 0.65 -7.59 21.57
CA HIS A 454 -0.37 -6.95 22.41
C HIS A 454 -1.11 -5.80 21.70
N ALA A 455 -0.42 -5.02 20.87
CA ALA A 455 -1.02 -3.90 20.13
C ALA A 455 -1.97 -4.37 19.02
N ILE A 456 -1.61 -5.42 18.28
CA ILE A 456 -2.46 -6.03 17.24
C ILE A 456 -3.69 -6.66 17.88
N ALA A 457 -3.54 -7.35 19.01
CA ALA A 457 -4.67 -7.86 19.79
C ALA A 457 -5.61 -6.73 20.28
N ALA A 458 -5.09 -5.51 20.48
CA ALA A 458 -5.90 -4.33 20.79
C ALA A 458 -6.54 -3.66 19.54
N GLY A 459 -6.13 -4.05 18.34
CA GLY A 459 -6.67 -3.60 17.06
C GLY A 459 -5.74 -2.70 16.23
N LEU A 460 -4.41 -2.77 16.42
CA LEU A 460 -3.44 -2.07 15.58
C LEU A 460 -3.50 -2.63 14.14
N ASP A 461 -3.75 -1.78 13.15
CA ASP A 461 -3.97 -2.22 11.76
C ASP A 461 -2.66 -2.34 10.97
N MET A 462 -1.66 -1.50 11.28
CA MET A 462 -0.41 -1.41 10.53
C MET A 462 0.73 -0.84 11.38
N GLY A 463 1.97 -0.92 10.88
CA GLY A 463 3.11 -0.29 11.54
C GLY A 463 4.34 -0.16 10.65
N ILE A 464 5.13 0.87 10.94
CA ILE A 464 6.43 1.11 10.29
C ILE A 464 7.46 0.26 11.04
N VAL A 465 7.96 -0.77 10.36
CA VAL A 465 8.78 -1.85 10.93
C VAL A 465 9.87 -2.28 9.94
N ASN A 466 10.83 -3.08 10.42
CA ASN A 466 11.72 -3.83 9.56
C ASN A 466 11.21 -5.29 9.40
N PRO A 467 10.59 -5.67 8.26
CA PRO A 467 10.01 -7.00 8.08
C PRO A 467 11.02 -8.14 8.24
N GLY A 468 12.27 -7.93 7.79
CA GLY A 468 13.31 -8.96 7.81
C GLY A 468 13.84 -9.30 9.21
N GLN A 469 13.56 -8.48 10.23
CA GLN A 469 14.02 -8.66 11.62
C GLN A 469 12.89 -9.10 12.59
N SER A 470 11.74 -9.51 12.07
CA SER A 470 10.60 -9.86 12.91
C SER A 470 10.80 -11.21 13.64
N VAL A 471 11.02 -11.15 14.95
CA VAL A 471 11.04 -12.33 15.83
C VAL A 471 9.60 -12.79 16.09
N ILE A 472 9.35 -14.10 15.99
CA ILE A 472 8.06 -14.71 16.33
C ILE A 472 7.92 -14.70 17.85
N TYR A 473 6.79 -14.18 18.33
CA TYR A 473 6.51 -13.99 19.77
C TYR A 473 6.70 -15.28 20.60
N GLU A 474 6.38 -16.41 20.00
CA GLU A 474 6.42 -17.74 20.62
C GLU A 474 7.77 -18.41 20.66
N ASP A 475 8.74 -17.87 19.92
CA ASP A 475 10.11 -18.36 19.95
C ASP A 475 10.97 -17.58 20.95
N ILE A 476 10.41 -16.55 21.60
CA ILE A 476 11.09 -15.83 22.68
C ILE A 476 11.07 -16.73 23.94
N PRO A 477 12.23 -17.05 24.55
CA PRO A 477 12.27 -17.82 25.79
C PRO A 477 11.36 -17.22 26.86
N VAL A 478 10.65 -18.07 27.62
CA VAL A 478 9.56 -17.62 28.51
C VAL A 478 10.03 -16.57 29.52
N ASP A 479 11.19 -16.79 30.13
CA ASP A 479 11.83 -15.88 31.09
C ASP A 479 12.19 -14.53 30.45
N VAL A 480 12.70 -14.54 29.21
CA VAL A 480 13.02 -13.33 28.45
C VAL A 480 11.76 -12.60 28.01
N ARG A 481 10.75 -13.33 27.56
CA ARG A 481 9.45 -12.78 27.16
C ARG A 481 8.76 -12.11 28.34
N GLU A 482 8.84 -12.70 29.53
CA GLU A 482 8.34 -12.09 30.77
C GLU A 482 9.02 -10.74 31.05
N LEU A 483 10.34 -10.63 30.87
CA LEU A 483 11.07 -9.36 31.02
C LEU A 483 10.60 -8.29 30.02
N MET A 484 10.40 -8.68 28.75
CA MET A 484 9.92 -7.75 27.72
C MET A 484 8.48 -7.31 28.00
N GLU A 485 7.59 -8.24 28.37
CA GLU A 485 6.21 -7.94 28.74
C GLU A 485 6.12 -7.06 29.99
N ASP A 486 6.96 -7.30 31.00
CA ASP A 486 7.02 -6.49 32.21
C ASP A 486 7.31 -5.02 31.90
N VAL A 487 8.21 -4.77 30.95
CA VAL A 487 8.57 -3.42 30.49
C VAL A 487 7.51 -2.83 29.56
N VAL A 488 7.03 -3.57 28.56
CA VAL A 488 6.04 -3.09 27.58
C VAL A 488 4.69 -2.79 28.22
N LEU A 489 4.26 -3.64 29.16
CA LEU A 489 2.97 -3.55 29.83
C LEU A 489 3.06 -2.91 31.22
N ASN A 490 4.25 -2.43 31.61
CA ASN A 490 4.50 -1.78 32.90
C ASN A 490 3.92 -2.57 34.10
N ARG A 491 4.18 -3.89 34.15
CA ARG A 491 3.54 -4.80 35.15
C ARG A 491 4.16 -4.71 36.54
N ARG A 492 5.35 -4.10 36.65
CA ARG A 492 6.18 -4.06 37.86
C ARG A 492 7.10 -2.85 37.85
N GLU A 493 7.49 -2.38 39.04
CA GLU A 493 8.30 -1.17 39.21
C GLU A 493 9.77 -1.36 38.76
N ASP A 494 10.35 -2.53 39.00
CA ASP A 494 11.74 -2.88 38.68
C ASP A 494 11.93 -3.46 37.26
N ALA A 495 10.91 -3.35 36.38
CA ALA A 495 10.94 -3.92 35.03
C ALA A 495 12.13 -3.42 34.20
N THR A 496 12.38 -2.10 34.25
CA THR A 496 13.45 -1.46 33.48
C THR A 496 14.82 -1.93 33.95
N GLU A 497 15.03 -2.01 35.26
CA GLU A 497 16.30 -2.45 35.86
C GLU A 497 16.61 -3.90 35.47
N ARG A 498 15.63 -4.80 35.60
CA ARG A 498 15.78 -6.21 35.20
C ARG A 498 16.11 -6.38 33.71
N LEU A 499 15.45 -5.60 32.84
CA LEU A 499 15.73 -5.64 31.41
C LEU A 499 17.12 -5.09 31.08
N MET A 500 17.56 -4.02 31.76
CA MET A 500 18.91 -3.48 31.61
C MET A 500 19.98 -4.49 32.06
N GLU A 501 19.78 -5.16 33.20
CA GLU A 501 20.68 -6.22 33.66
C GLU A 501 20.80 -7.36 32.64
N TYR A 502 19.67 -7.79 32.07
CA TYR A 502 19.66 -8.79 31.00
C TYR A 502 20.37 -8.31 29.74
N ALA A 503 20.14 -7.06 29.33
CA ALA A 503 20.77 -6.47 28.16
C ALA A 503 22.29 -6.39 28.30
N GLU A 504 22.80 -6.04 29.49
CA GLU A 504 24.24 -6.02 29.78
C GLU A 504 24.85 -7.42 29.80
N LYS A 505 24.15 -8.44 30.35
CA LYS A 505 24.61 -9.84 30.30
C LYS A 505 24.80 -10.32 28.85
N ILE A 506 23.84 -10.06 27.97
CA ILE A 506 23.94 -10.43 26.54
C ILE A 506 25.05 -9.66 25.82
N LYS A 507 25.26 -8.40 26.18
CA LYS A 507 26.33 -7.58 25.60
C LYS A 507 27.71 -8.08 26.03
N GLY A 508 27.83 -8.58 27.27
CA GLY A 508 29.02 -9.25 27.80
C GLY A 508 29.32 -10.58 27.10
N ASP A 509 28.30 -11.41 26.86
CA ASP A 509 28.45 -12.71 26.17
C ASP A 509 28.89 -12.56 24.69
N LYS A 510 28.69 -11.40 24.06
CA LYS A 510 29.22 -11.12 22.71
C LYS A 510 30.74 -10.88 22.67
N SER A 511 31.41 -10.76 23.83
CA SER A 511 32.88 -10.64 23.91
C SER A 511 33.62 -11.98 23.92
N ASP A 512 32.92 -13.10 24.10
CA ASP A 512 33.45 -14.46 23.96
C ASP A 512 32.70 -15.21 22.83
N ASN A 513 33.27 -15.20 21.62
CA ASN A 513 33.12 -16.25 20.60
C ASN A 513 31.74 -16.97 20.46
N GLY A 514 30.64 -16.22 20.28
CA GLY A 514 29.29 -16.82 20.21
C GLY A 514 28.50 -16.65 18.91
N GLY A 515 28.98 -15.84 17.95
CA GLY A 515 28.20 -15.45 16.76
C GLY A 515 27.87 -16.57 15.76
N ALA A 516 28.50 -17.73 15.88
CA ALA A 516 28.28 -18.88 15.00
C ALA A 516 27.83 -20.15 15.75
N ALA A 517 27.95 -20.21 17.08
CA ALA A 517 27.78 -21.46 17.83
C ALA A 517 26.32 -21.75 18.27
N LYS A 518 25.46 -20.73 18.38
CA LYS A 518 24.02 -20.91 18.70
C LYS A 518 23.12 -21.06 17.47
N MET A 519 23.63 -20.83 16.24
CA MET A 519 22.79 -20.73 15.04
C MET A 519 22.24 -22.07 14.50
N GLU A 520 22.62 -23.22 15.06
CA GLU A 520 22.30 -24.53 14.46
C GLU A 520 21.82 -25.59 15.47
N GLU A 521 21.38 -25.23 16.68
CA GLU A 521 20.82 -26.24 17.62
C GLU A 521 19.63 -26.99 16.99
N TRP A 522 18.81 -26.29 16.20
CA TRP A 522 17.70 -26.86 15.46
C TRP A 522 18.15 -27.91 14.42
N ARG A 523 19.40 -27.88 13.95
CA ARG A 523 19.93 -28.89 13.01
C ARG A 523 20.14 -30.25 13.64
N GLN A 524 20.18 -30.31 14.97
CA GLN A 524 20.24 -31.56 15.72
C GLN A 524 18.86 -32.19 15.93
N LEU A 525 17.77 -31.50 15.56
CA LEU A 525 16.42 -32.03 15.64
C LEU A 525 16.20 -33.16 14.60
N PRO A 526 15.19 -34.03 14.81
CA PRO A 526 14.77 -34.99 13.80
C PRO A 526 14.42 -34.31 12.46
N LEU A 527 14.61 -35.04 11.35
CA LEU A 527 14.40 -34.52 9.99
C LEU A 527 13.06 -33.79 9.80
N GLU A 528 11.96 -34.36 10.32
CA GLU A 528 10.62 -33.77 10.26
C GLU A 528 10.54 -32.41 10.94
N GLU A 529 11.16 -32.30 12.12
CA GLU A 529 11.21 -31.07 12.90
C GLU A 529 12.15 -30.04 12.24
N ARG A 530 13.24 -30.46 11.58
CA ARG A 530 14.11 -29.56 10.81
C ARG A 530 13.39 -28.96 9.62
N LEU A 531 12.69 -29.77 8.84
CA LEU A 531 11.90 -29.32 7.69
C LEU A 531 10.76 -28.38 8.14
N SER A 532 10.04 -28.75 9.20
CA SER A 532 9.01 -27.90 9.80
C SER A 532 9.59 -26.57 10.31
N HIS A 533 10.74 -26.61 11.01
CA HIS A 533 11.44 -25.42 11.49
C HIS A 533 11.89 -24.52 10.34
N ALA A 534 12.51 -25.10 9.31
CA ALA A 534 12.97 -24.37 8.13
C ALA A 534 11.81 -23.65 7.43
N LEU A 535 10.63 -24.28 7.33
CA LEU A 535 9.43 -23.64 6.80
C LEU A 535 8.92 -22.53 7.70
N VAL A 536 8.69 -22.80 9.00
CA VAL A 536 8.15 -21.81 9.96
C VAL A 536 9.04 -20.56 10.04
N LYS A 537 10.35 -20.73 9.94
CA LYS A 537 11.33 -19.62 9.96
C LYS A 537 11.64 -19.02 8.59
N GLY A 538 11.16 -19.66 7.52
CA GLY A 538 11.46 -19.29 6.14
C GLY A 538 12.95 -19.38 5.80
N ILE A 539 13.65 -20.41 6.27
CA ILE A 539 15.08 -20.67 6.04
C ILE A 539 15.24 -21.62 4.85
N GLY A 540 15.97 -21.19 3.83
CA GLY A 540 16.16 -21.95 2.58
C GLY A 540 17.54 -22.59 2.40
N ASP A 541 18.46 -22.41 3.37
CA ASP A 541 19.89 -22.68 3.21
C ASP A 541 20.23 -24.17 3.21
N TYR A 542 19.56 -24.96 4.06
CA TYR A 542 19.76 -26.42 4.17
C TYR A 542 18.65 -27.23 3.51
N MET A 543 17.72 -26.56 2.83
CA MET A 543 16.51 -27.20 2.32
C MET A 543 16.82 -28.35 1.35
N GLU A 544 17.77 -28.15 0.43
CA GLU A 544 18.19 -29.20 -0.51
C GLU A 544 18.79 -30.42 0.20
N VAL A 545 19.57 -30.18 1.27
CA VAL A 545 20.21 -31.25 2.05
C VAL A 545 19.15 -32.04 2.82
N ASP A 546 18.24 -31.35 3.49
CA ASP A 546 17.17 -32.00 4.26
C ASP A 546 16.18 -32.74 3.35
N LEU A 547 15.87 -32.21 2.16
CA LEU A 547 15.02 -32.89 1.19
C LEU A 547 15.71 -34.13 0.59
N ALA A 548 17.01 -34.09 0.36
CA ALA A 548 17.77 -35.27 -0.08
C ALA A 548 17.69 -36.41 0.96
N GLU A 549 17.86 -36.09 2.25
CA GLU A 549 17.69 -37.06 3.35
C GLU A 549 16.23 -37.56 3.45
N ALA A 550 15.26 -36.68 3.23
CA ALA A 550 13.84 -37.03 3.23
C ALA A 550 13.47 -37.97 2.08
N LEU A 551 14.07 -37.82 0.90
CA LEU A 551 13.87 -38.72 -0.24
C LEU A 551 14.38 -40.14 0.02
N GLU A 552 15.37 -40.32 0.90
CA GLU A 552 15.84 -41.64 1.34
C GLU A 552 14.94 -42.24 2.43
N THR A 553 14.29 -41.39 3.22
CA THR A 553 13.47 -41.80 4.38
C THR A 553 12.00 -42.07 4.02
N TYR A 554 11.44 -41.27 3.11
CA TYR A 554 10.04 -41.34 2.70
C TYR A 554 9.87 -42.12 1.41
N PRO A 555 8.83 -42.98 1.30
CA PRO A 555 8.67 -43.88 0.16
C PRO A 555 8.30 -43.15 -1.15
N ARG A 556 7.71 -41.95 -1.08
CA ARG A 556 7.36 -41.13 -2.24
C ARG A 556 7.61 -39.66 -1.94
N ALA A 557 8.03 -38.89 -2.94
CA ALA A 557 8.23 -37.45 -2.81
C ALA A 557 6.97 -36.71 -2.32
N VAL A 558 5.78 -37.15 -2.75
CA VAL A 558 4.50 -36.58 -2.28
C VAL A 558 4.31 -36.74 -0.77
N ASP A 559 4.85 -37.80 -0.16
CA ASP A 559 4.72 -38.02 1.28
C ASP A 559 5.56 -37.01 2.09
N ILE A 560 6.62 -36.44 1.50
CA ILE A 560 7.42 -35.35 2.10
C ILE A 560 6.61 -34.04 2.07
N ILE A 561 5.90 -33.80 0.97
CA ILE A 561 4.99 -32.65 0.83
C ILE A 561 3.85 -32.78 1.83
N ASP A 562 3.10 -33.87 1.78
CA ASP A 562 1.86 -34.06 2.54
C ASP A 562 2.06 -34.19 4.06
N LYS A 563 3.28 -34.52 4.52
CA LYS A 563 3.60 -34.69 5.94
C LYS A 563 4.50 -33.57 6.47
N PRO A 564 5.84 -33.68 6.50
CA PRO A 564 6.66 -32.72 7.23
C PRO A 564 6.55 -31.29 6.70
N LEU A 565 6.37 -31.11 5.37
CA LEU A 565 6.21 -29.78 4.80
C LEU A 565 4.82 -29.18 5.07
N MET A 566 3.75 -29.94 4.84
CA MET A 566 2.38 -29.49 5.15
C MET A 566 2.15 -29.30 6.65
N ASP A 567 2.75 -30.11 7.53
CA ASP A 567 2.72 -29.90 8.99
C ASP A 567 3.39 -28.58 9.39
N GLY A 568 4.52 -28.25 8.74
CA GLY A 568 5.15 -26.93 8.87
C GLY A 568 4.20 -25.80 8.44
N MET A 569 3.52 -25.94 7.31
CA MET A 569 2.55 -24.95 6.82
C MET A 569 1.29 -24.85 7.71
N ASN A 570 0.82 -25.96 8.29
CA ASN A 570 -0.28 -25.96 9.26
C ASN A 570 0.11 -25.17 10.51
N ARG A 571 1.34 -25.38 11.02
CA ARG A 571 1.88 -24.61 12.15
C ARG A 571 2.02 -23.11 11.84
N VAL A 572 2.43 -22.75 10.61
CA VAL A 572 2.40 -21.35 10.13
C VAL A 572 0.98 -20.80 10.17
N GLY A 573 -0.01 -21.57 9.73
CA GLY A 573 -1.43 -21.23 9.80
C GLY A 573 -1.92 -20.99 11.23
N ASP A 574 -1.58 -21.87 12.17
CA ASP A 574 -1.94 -21.74 13.58
C ASP A 574 -1.31 -20.52 14.25
N LEU A 575 -0.03 -20.26 13.96
CA LEU A 575 0.68 -19.09 14.48
C LEU A 575 0.12 -17.77 13.90
N PHE A 576 -0.24 -17.76 12.62
CA PHE A 576 -0.87 -16.60 11.98
C PHE A 576 -2.29 -16.37 12.53
N GLY A 577 -3.10 -17.42 12.62
CA GLY A 577 -4.47 -17.35 13.15
C GLY A 577 -4.56 -16.95 14.62
N SER A 578 -3.50 -17.23 15.41
CA SER A 578 -3.39 -16.79 16.81
C SER A 578 -2.71 -15.43 16.98
N GLY A 579 -2.34 -14.74 15.90
CA GLY A 579 -1.70 -13.41 15.94
C GLY A 579 -0.23 -13.41 16.41
N LYS A 580 0.38 -14.60 16.54
CA LYS A 580 1.79 -14.78 16.99
C LYS A 580 2.79 -14.68 15.83
N MET A 581 2.29 -14.75 14.60
CA MET A 581 3.02 -14.59 13.36
C MET A 581 2.28 -13.61 12.45
N PHE A 582 3.02 -12.83 11.67
CA PHE A 582 2.49 -11.81 10.76
C PHE A 582 2.63 -12.23 9.29
N LEU A 583 1.87 -11.58 8.40
CA LEU A 583 1.85 -11.93 6.97
C LEU A 583 3.24 -11.99 6.31
N PRO A 584 4.22 -11.10 6.58
CA PRO A 584 5.57 -11.22 6.03
C PRO A 584 6.24 -12.55 6.36
N GLN A 585 6.09 -13.02 7.60
CA GLN A 585 6.65 -14.29 8.04
C GLN A 585 5.95 -15.47 7.33
N VAL A 586 4.64 -15.37 7.10
CA VAL A 586 3.88 -16.35 6.31
C VAL A 586 4.33 -16.36 4.84
N VAL A 587 4.54 -15.19 4.23
CA VAL A 587 5.04 -15.07 2.85
C VAL A 587 6.44 -15.67 2.73
N LYS A 588 7.32 -15.41 3.70
CA LYS A 588 8.65 -16.00 3.77
C LYS A 588 8.58 -17.53 3.87
N ALA A 589 7.70 -18.06 4.72
CA ALA A 589 7.46 -19.49 4.85
C ALA A 589 6.93 -20.11 3.54
N ALA A 590 5.95 -19.46 2.90
CA ALA A 590 5.38 -19.91 1.63
C ALA A 590 6.42 -19.91 0.49
N ARG A 591 7.35 -18.96 0.47
CA ARG A 591 8.47 -18.95 -0.48
C ARG A 591 9.40 -20.14 -0.25
N THR A 592 9.73 -20.42 1.01
CA THR A 592 10.54 -21.58 1.37
C THR A 592 9.83 -22.88 1.01
N MET A 593 8.52 -22.97 1.20
CA MET A 593 7.69 -24.09 0.73
C MET A 593 7.75 -24.25 -0.79
N LYS A 594 7.58 -23.16 -1.54
CA LYS A 594 7.69 -23.18 -3.00
C LYS A 594 9.07 -23.65 -3.46
N LYS A 595 10.15 -23.21 -2.80
CA LYS A 595 11.51 -23.66 -3.08
C LYS A 595 11.71 -25.14 -2.74
N ALA A 596 11.06 -25.64 -1.69
CA ALA A 596 11.15 -27.03 -1.30
C ALA A 596 10.40 -27.98 -2.26
N VAL A 597 9.32 -27.50 -2.87
CA VAL A 597 8.49 -28.26 -3.81
C VAL A 597 9.05 -28.26 -5.24
N ALA A 598 9.72 -27.16 -5.64
CA ALA A 598 10.35 -27.00 -6.95
C ALA A 598 11.60 -27.88 -7.08
#